data_AF-A0A2I1K4R5-F1
#
_entry.id   AF-A0A2I1K4R5-F1
#
_cell.length_a   1.000
_cell.length_b   1.000
_cell.length_c   1.000
_cell.angle_alpha   90.00
_cell.angle_beta   90.00
_cell.angle_gamma   90.00
#
_symmetry.space_group_name_H-M   'P 1'
#
loop_
_entity.id
_entity.type
_entity.pdbx_description
1 polymer ?
#
loop_
_entity_poly.entity_id
_entity_poly.type
_entity_poly.pdbx_seq_one_letter_code
_entity_poly.pdbx_strand_id
1 'polypeptide(L)'
;MSILIIKLTDNQLDDLADLIAKKITLEKPNPQCFLNKKQMCEFLNISNNTLDRWIAEGLPVIKINRTCRFNIEDVTNWMNKR
;
A
#
# COMPACT_ATOMS: atom_id res chain seq x y z
N MET A 1 46.03 -15.05 1.48
CA MET A 1 44.57 -15.07 1.24
C MET A 1 44.33 -14.48 -0.13
N SER A 2 43.96 -15.30 -1.11
CA SER A 2 43.76 -14.87 -2.50
C SER A 2 42.38 -14.25 -2.64
N ILE A 3 42.31 -12.99 -3.09
CA ILE A 3 41.04 -12.30 -3.37
C ILE A 3 40.58 -12.74 -4.76
N LEU A 4 39.42 -13.41 -4.82
CA LEU A 4 38.73 -13.76 -6.07
C LEU A 4 37.98 -12.52 -6.55
N ILE A 5 38.52 -11.87 -7.60
CA ILE A 5 37.83 -10.78 -8.29
C ILE A 5 36.92 -11.42 -9.33
N ILE A 6 35.64 -11.59 -9.00
CA ILE A 6 34.60 -12.00 -9.95
C ILE A 6 34.35 -10.80 -10.86
N LYS A 7 34.85 -10.88 -12.11
CA LYS A 7 34.47 -9.93 -13.17
C LYS A 7 33.08 -10.32 -13.64
N LEU A 8 32.06 -9.61 -13.17
CA LEU A 8 30.72 -9.72 -13.74
C LEU A 8 30.74 -9.11 -15.15
N THR A 9 30.16 -9.84 -16.10
CA THR A 9 29.89 -9.37 -17.45
C THR A 9 28.79 -8.30 -17.41
N ASP A 10 28.80 -7.33 -18.33
CA ASP A 10 27.84 -6.21 -18.35
C ASP A 10 26.38 -6.69 -18.31
N ASN A 11 26.05 -7.79 -19.00
CA ASN A 11 24.70 -8.38 -18.96
C ASN A 11 24.26 -8.85 -17.56
N GLN A 12 25.19 -9.38 -16.74
CA GLN A 12 24.86 -9.81 -15.39
C GLN A 12 24.67 -8.64 -14.43
N LEU A 13 25.28 -7.49 -14.75
CA LEU A 13 25.08 -6.27 -13.99
C LEU A 13 23.68 -5.70 -14.21
N ASP A 14 23.19 -5.74 -15.45
CA ASP A 14 21.82 -5.32 -15.80
C ASP A 14 20.78 -6.24 -15.16
N ASP A 15 20.97 -7.57 -15.22
CA ASP A 15 20.06 -8.53 -14.57
C ASP A 15 19.98 -8.31 -13.05
N LEU A 16 21.11 -8.01 -12.41
CA LEU A 16 21.17 -7.68 -10.98
C LEU A 16 20.47 -6.35 -10.68
N ALA A 17 20.66 -5.34 -11.53
CA ALA A 17 20.00 -4.04 -11.39
C ALA A 17 18.48 -4.19 -11.47
N ASP A 18 17.97 -4.96 -12.42
CA ASP A 18 16.53 -5.24 -12.58
C ASP A 18 15.97 -6.05 -11.40
N LEU A 19 16.71 -7.05 -10.92
CA LEU A 19 16.31 -7.83 -9.75
C LEU A 19 16.22 -6.97 -8.49
N ILE A 20 17.19 -6.08 -8.28
CA ILE A 20 17.23 -5.15 -7.15
C ILE A 20 16.10 -4.12 -7.27
N ALA A 21 15.89 -3.54 -8.45
CA ALA A 21 14.81 -2.58 -8.69
C ALA A 21 13.43 -3.20 -8.42
N LYS A 22 13.21 -4.45 -8.85
CA LYS A 22 11.98 -5.20 -8.59
C LYS A 22 11.79 -5.47 -7.10
N LYS A 23 12.84 -5.89 -6.39
CA LYS A 23 12.77 -6.18 -4.95
C LYS A 23 12.49 -4.91 -4.13
N ILE A 24 13.15 -3.80 -4.45
CA ILE A 24 12.91 -2.50 -3.80
C ILE A 24 11.49 -2.00 -4.09
N THR A 25 10.94 -2.26 -5.27
CA THR A 25 9.56 -1.87 -5.60
C THR A 25 8.53 -2.68 -4.84
N LEU A 26 8.81 -3.96 -4.56
CA LEU A 26 7.96 -4.84 -3.74
C LEU A 26 8.09 -4.53 -2.23
N GLU A 27 9.26 -4.10 -1.77
CA GLU A 27 9.54 -3.80 -0.35
C GLU A 27 9.34 -2.33 0.02
N LYS A 28 9.12 -1.42 -0.94
CA LYS A 28 8.65 -0.08 -0.61
C LYS A 28 7.36 -0.25 0.18
N PRO A 29 7.29 0.16 1.47
CA PRO A 29 6.02 0.27 2.14
C PRO A 29 5.23 1.23 1.28
N ASN A 30 4.21 0.70 0.61
CA ASN A 30 3.31 1.48 -0.23
C ASN A 30 2.97 2.71 0.61
N PRO A 31 3.39 3.94 0.22
CA PRO A 31 3.34 5.09 1.11
C PRO A 31 1.88 5.22 1.52
N GLN A 32 1.62 4.83 2.76
CA GLN A 32 0.32 4.31 3.20
C GLN A 32 -0.78 5.14 2.57
N CYS A 33 -1.49 4.54 1.60
CA CYS A 33 -2.45 5.23 0.73
C CYS A 33 -3.66 5.62 1.58
N PHE A 34 -3.49 6.64 2.41
CA PHE A 34 -4.49 7.13 3.33
C PHE A 34 -5.44 8.03 2.57
N LEU A 35 -6.53 7.42 2.09
CA LEU A 35 -7.58 8.14 1.40
C LEU A 35 -8.36 8.99 2.39
N ASN A 36 -8.76 10.17 1.94
CA ASN A 36 -9.78 10.94 2.66
C ASN A 36 -11.16 10.29 2.45
N LYS A 37 -12.16 10.78 3.19
CA LYS A 37 -13.53 10.26 3.12
C LYS A 37 -14.13 10.28 1.71
N LYS A 38 -13.95 11.37 0.95
CA LYS A 38 -14.49 11.50 -0.42
C LYS A 38 -13.83 10.51 -1.37
N GLN A 39 -12.50 10.43 -1.34
CA GLN A 39 -11.71 9.49 -2.13
C GLN A 39 -12.07 8.04 -1.81
N MET A 40 -12.35 7.73 -0.54
CA MET A 40 -12.77 6.38 -0.15
C MET A 40 -14.17 6.04 -0.70
N CYS A 41 -15.10 6.98 -0.66
CA CYS A 41 -16.42 6.82 -1.28
C CYS A 41 -16.32 6.60 -2.79
N GLU A 42 -15.47 7.37 -3.47
CA GLU A 42 -15.21 7.23 -4.92
C GLU A 42 -14.56 5.87 -5.23
N PHE A 43 -13.54 5.48 -4.45
CA PHE A 43 -12.84 4.21 -4.60
C PHE A 43 -13.77 3.00 -4.44
N LEU A 44 -14.66 3.04 -3.45
CA LEU A 44 -15.62 1.97 -3.17
C LEU A 44 -16.90 2.07 -4.01
N ASN A 45 -17.06 3.17 -4.76
CA ASN A 45 -18.30 3.50 -5.46
C ASN A 45 -19.55 3.47 -4.56
N ILE A 46 -19.45 4.05 -3.36
CA ILE A 46 -20.55 4.11 -2.38
C ILE A 46 -20.90 5.56 -2.00
N SER A 47 -22.11 5.74 -1.47
CA SER A 47 -22.52 7.02 -0.91
C SER A 47 -21.81 7.31 0.42
N ASN A 48 -21.67 8.60 0.75
CA ASN A 48 -21.12 9.05 2.03
C ASN A 48 -21.90 8.50 3.24
N ASN A 49 -23.22 8.35 3.10
CA ASN A 49 -24.10 7.79 4.13
C ASN A 49 -23.77 6.32 4.41
N THR A 50 -23.44 5.56 3.36
CA THR A 50 -23.03 4.15 3.47
C THR A 50 -21.71 4.06 4.22
N LEU A 51 -20.73 4.91 3.86
CA LEU A 51 -19.44 4.91 4.53
C LEU A 51 -19.57 5.30 6.02
N ASP A 52 -20.41 6.29 6.34
CA ASP A 52 -20.69 6.66 7.74
C ASP A 52 -21.32 5.53 8.53
N ARG A 53 -22.27 4.80 7.92
CA ARG A 53 -22.86 3.62 8.54
C ARG A 53 -21.80 2.55 8.81
N TRP A 54 -20.89 2.30 7.87
CA TRP A 54 -19.81 1.33 8.07
C TRP A 54 -18.84 1.75 9.17
N ILE A 55 -18.53 3.04 9.29
CA ILE A 55 -17.74 3.57 10.42
C ILE A 55 -18.44 3.29 11.75
N ALA A 56 -19.77 3.47 11.82
CA ALA A 56 -20.54 3.12 13.01
C ALA A 56 -20.59 1.59 13.27
N GLU A 57 -20.55 0.78 12.22
CA GLU A 57 -20.47 -0.69 12.29
C GLU A 57 -19.05 -1.23 12.60
N GLY A 58 -18.05 -0.36 12.72
CA GLY A 58 -16.69 -0.74 13.11
C GLY A 58 -15.66 -0.79 11.99
N LEU A 59 -15.89 -0.10 10.87
CA LEU A 59 -14.90 0.05 9.80
C LEU A 59 -13.61 0.71 10.34
N PRO A 60 -12.42 0.17 10.03
CA PRO A 60 -11.15 0.75 10.46
C PRO A 60 -10.97 2.16 9.88
N VAL A 61 -10.85 3.16 10.77
CA VAL A 61 -10.67 4.57 10.44
C VAL A 61 -9.63 5.20 11.35
N ILE A 62 -8.73 5.99 10.77
CA ILE A 62 -7.73 6.76 11.51
C ILE A 62 -8.25 8.19 11.63
N LYS A 63 -8.57 8.60 12.85
CA LYS A 63 -9.03 9.96 13.14
C LYS A 63 -7.85 10.80 13.65
N ILE A 64 -7.47 11.80 12.86
CA ILE A 64 -6.45 12.80 13.23
C ILE A 64 -7.19 14.13 13.38
N ASN A 65 -7.44 14.54 14.62
CA ASN A 65 -8.23 15.71 14.97
C ASN A 65 -9.63 15.71 14.33
N ARG A 66 -9.83 16.51 13.28
CA ARG A 66 -11.09 16.65 12.53
C ARG A 66 -11.10 15.87 11.21
N THR A 67 -10.00 15.23 10.85
CA THR A 67 -9.84 14.54 9.57
C THR A 67 -9.85 13.03 9.78
N CYS A 68 -10.66 12.34 8.98
CA CYS A 68 -10.67 10.90 8.89
C CYS A 68 -9.81 10.44 7.70
N ARG A 69 -8.97 9.43 7.94
CA ARG A 69 -8.14 8.77 6.94
C ARG A 69 -8.42 7.28 6.92
N PHE A 70 -8.41 6.71 5.73
CA PHE A 70 -8.71 5.30 5.49
C PHE A 70 -7.53 4.65 4.79
N ASN A 71 -7.05 3.54 5.32
CA ASN A 71 -6.14 2.67 4.61
C ASN A 71 -6.95 1.73 3.72
N ILE A 72 -6.64 1.72 2.42
CA ILE A 72 -7.33 0.88 1.43
C ILE A 72 -7.24 -0.60 1.81
N GLU A 73 -6.08 -1.04 2.30
CA GLU A 73 -5.85 -2.45 2.65
C GLU A 73 -6.71 -2.88 3.85
N ASP A 74 -6.74 -2.06 4.90
CA ASP A 74 -7.54 -2.34 6.11
C ASP A 74 -9.04 -2.38 5.80
N VAL A 75 -9.53 -1.45 4.99
CA VAL A 75 -10.94 -1.44 4.57
C VAL A 75 -11.26 -2.65 3.70
N THR A 76 -10.40 -2.97 2.73
CA THR A 76 -10.58 -4.16 1.88
C THR A 76 -10.60 -5.44 2.71
N ASN A 77 -9.69 -5.56 3.69
CA ASN A 77 -9.64 -6.70 4.59
C ASN A 77 -10.89 -6.78 5.49
N TRP A 78 -11.40 -5.65 5.97
CA TRP A 78 -12.65 -5.60 6.73
C TRP A 78 -13.86 -6.05 5.89
N MET A 79 -13.93 -5.60 4.63
CA MET A 79 -14.98 -6.03 3.69
C MET A 79 -14.90 -7.54 3.39
N ASN A 80 -13.70 -8.09 3.23
CA ASN A 80 -13.50 -9.52 2.94
C ASN A 80 -13.78 -10.45 4.14
N LYS A 81 -13.78 -9.91 5.37
CA LYS A 81 -14.07 -10.67 6.60
C LYS A 81 -15.56 -10.76 6.92
N ARG A 82 -16.40 -10.05 6.17
CA ARG A 82 -17.84 -9.93 6.38
C ARG A 82 -18.60 -10.83 5.42
#